data_AF-W1NS53-F1
#
_entry.id   AF-W1NS53-F1
#
_cell.length_a   1.000
_cell.length_b   1.000
_cell.length_c   1.000
_cell.angle_alpha   90.00
_cell.angle_beta   90.00
_cell.angle_gamma   90.00
#
_symmetry.space_group_name_H-M   'P 1'
#
loop_
_entity.id
_entity.type
_entity.pdbx_description
1 polymer ?
#
loop_
_entity_poly.entity_id
_entity_poly.type
_entity_poly.pdbx_seq_one_letter_code
_entity_poly.pdbx_strand_id
1 'polypeptide(L)'
;MDTRTKVVPPFSADFTGNADVMASIFTTAKPLEEETISTTAYKIKEAKESIINEYIRAYLIALDAPQKSHPQFPELTIVSDLRNLSSLSKLWPWPCNLCSSL
;
A
#
# COMPACT_ATOMS: atom_id res chain seq x y z
N MET A 1 2.51 1.74 1.40
CA MET A 1 2.67 3.16 1.77
C MET A 1 4.08 3.29 2.27
N ASP A 2 4.89 4.11 1.59
CA ASP A 2 6.29 4.27 1.98
C ASP A 2 6.38 4.88 3.38
N THR A 3 7.02 4.16 4.28
CA THR A 3 7.17 4.54 5.69
C THR A 3 8.56 5.05 6.03
N ARG A 4 9.48 5.12 5.06
CA ARG A 4 10.89 5.52 5.31
C ARG A 4 11.04 6.86 6.03
N THR A 5 10.18 7.81 5.72
CA THR A 5 10.16 9.14 6.34
C THR A 5 9.25 9.25 7.58
N LYS A 6 8.43 8.23 7.83
CA LYS A 6 7.39 8.23 8.88
C LYS A 6 7.82 7.49 10.14
N VAL A 7 8.82 6.63 10.07
CA VAL A 7 9.41 5.97 11.24
C VAL A 7 10.39 6.89 11.97
N VAL A 8 10.54 6.69 13.28
CA VAL A 8 11.49 7.45 14.11
C VAL A 8 12.47 6.49 14.81
N PRO A 9 13.79 6.57 14.51
CA PRO A 9 14.42 7.45 13.51
C PRO A 9 14.07 7.06 12.06
N PRO A 10 14.11 8.01 11.10
CA PRO A 10 13.83 7.71 9.69
C PRO A 10 14.85 6.72 9.11
N PHE A 11 14.43 5.92 8.14
CA PHE A 11 15.34 5.02 7.44
C PHE A 11 16.34 5.80 6.57
N SER A 12 17.55 5.26 6.41
CA SER A 12 18.54 5.82 5.50
C SER A 12 18.09 5.67 4.05
N ALA A 13 18.59 6.53 3.16
CA ALA A 13 18.32 6.45 1.73
C ALA A 13 18.78 5.11 1.12
N ASP A 14 19.80 4.50 1.71
CA ASP A 14 20.38 3.23 1.26
C ASP A 14 19.65 1.99 1.82
N PHE A 15 18.55 2.16 2.56
CA PHE A 15 17.77 1.04 3.09
C PHE A 15 17.03 0.31 1.96
N THR A 16 17.45 -0.92 1.69
CA THR A 16 16.90 -1.78 0.62
C THR A 16 15.81 -2.74 1.09
N GLY A 17 15.49 -2.77 2.38
CA GLY A 17 14.44 -3.63 2.92
C GLY A 17 13.03 -3.12 2.59
N ASN A 18 12.03 -3.96 2.90
CA ASN A 18 10.63 -3.58 2.80
C ASN A 18 10.33 -2.50 3.86
N ALA A 19 9.84 -1.35 3.40
CA ALA A 19 9.41 -0.24 4.26
C ALA A 19 8.00 0.23 3.88
N ASP A 20 7.17 -0.70 3.42
CA ASP A 20 5.80 -0.42 3.01
C ASP A 20 4.82 -1.03 3.99
N VAL A 21 3.86 -0.22 4.43
CA VAL A 21 2.68 -0.69 5.19
C VAL A 21 1.41 -0.52 4.36
N MET A 22 0.42 -1.37 4.62
CA MET A 22 -0.89 -1.29 3.96
C MET A 22 -1.76 -0.24 4.64
N ALA A 23 -2.39 0.62 3.83
CA ALA A 23 -3.50 1.45 4.27
C ALA A 23 -4.79 0.75 3.83
N SER A 24 -5.74 0.56 4.74
CA SER A 24 -7.02 -0.09 4.42
C SER A 24 -8.18 0.80 4.83
N ILE A 25 -9.20 0.85 3.97
CA ILE A 25 -10.51 1.40 4.31
C ILE A 25 -11.53 0.27 4.25
N PHE A 26 -12.51 0.30 5.15
CA PHE A 26 -13.63 -0.63 5.14
C PHE A 26 -14.91 0.18 4.90
N THR A 27 -15.69 -0.25 3.92
CA THR A 27 -16.98 0.35 3.60
C THR A 27 -17.93 -0.74 3.09
N THR A 28 -19.22 -0.47 3.15
CA THR A 28 -20.24 -1.36 2.58
C THR A 28 -20.39 -1.08 1.09
N ALA A 29 -20.89 -2.06 0.32
CA ALA A 29 -21.05 -1.90 -1.13
C ALA A 29 -21.96 -0.73 -1.50
N LYS A 30 -23.03 -0.51 -0.71
CA LYS A 30 -24.02 0.54 -0.97
C LYS A 30 -23.41 1.96 -1.03
N PRO A 31 -22.70 2.46 -0.01
CA PRO A 31 -21.96 3.72 -0.10
C PRO A 31 -20.93 3.76 -1.23
N LEU A 32 -20.26 2.64 -1.52
CA LEU A 32 -19.27 2.60 -2.60
C LEU A 32 -19.89 2.82 -4.00
N GLU A 33 -21.12 2.34 -4.20
CA GLU A 33 -21.88 2.50 -5.45
C GLU A 33 -22.62 3.85 -5.54
N GLU A 34 -23.11 4.37 -4.42
CA GLU A 34 -23.93 5.58 -4.37
C GLU A 34 -23.09 6.88 -4.23
N GLU A 35 -21.92 6.81 -3.60
CA GLU A 35 -21.07 7.98 -3.40
C GLU A 35 -20.21 8.29 -4.63
N THR A 36 -19.79 9.56 -4.73
CA THR A 36 -18.85 9.98 -5.78
C THR A 36 -17.47 9.36 -5.58
N ILE A 37 -16.73 9.17 -6.69
CA ILE A 37 -15.33 8.75 -6.67
C ILE A 37 -14.48 9.66 -5.78
N SER A 38 -14.78 10.96 -5.74
CA SER A 38 -14.08 11.92 -4.86
C SER A 38 -14.22 11.59 -3.38
N THR A 39 -15.38 11.07 -2.94
CA THR A 39 -15.59 10.66 -1.55
C THR A 39 -14.71 9.46 -1.20
N THR A 40 -14.65 8.46 -2.08
CA THR A 40 -13.77 7.29 -1.93
C THR A 40 -12.30 7.71 -1.94
N ALA A 41 -11.90 8.59 -2.87
CA ALA A 41 -10.54 9.12 -2.93
C ALA A 41 -10.16 9.88 -1.65
N TYR A 42 -11.10 10.64 -1.06
CA TYR A 42 -10.90 11.32 0.21
C TYR A 42 -10.71 10.33 1.36
N LYS A 43 -11.56 9.30 1.47
CA LYS A 43 -11.40 8.23 2.49
C LYS A 43 -10.05 7.52 2.37
N ILE A 44 -9.61 7.21 1.15
CA ILE A 44 -8.29 6.61 0.90
C ILE A 44 -7.17 7.58 1.33
N LYS A 45 -7.31 8.87 1.02
CA LYS A 45 -6.34 9.90 1.43
C LYS A 45 -6.23 9.97 2.96
N GLU A 46 -7.34 10.05 3.68
CA GLU A 46 -7.36 10.08 5.14
C GLU A 46 -6.72 8.82 5.75
N ALA A 47 -7.02 7.64 5.21
CA ALA A 47 -6.40 6.39 5.66
C ALA A 47 -4.88 6.33 5.42
N LYS A 48 -4.39 7.00 4.38
CA LYS A 48 -2.94 7.12 4.14
C LYS A 48 -2.27 8.11 5.08
N GLU A 49 -2.96 9.19 5.41
CA GLU A 49 -2.50 10.24 6.32
C GLU A 49 -2.50 9.77 7.78
N SER A 50 -3.43 8.89 8.16
CA SER A 50 -3.49 8.31 9.51
C SER A 50 -2.34 7.35 9.87
N ILE A 51 -1.58 6.89 8.86
CA ILE A 51 -0.38 6.08 9.10
C ILE A 51 0.72 7.00 9.65
N ILE A 52 0.95 6.87 10.95
CA ILE A 52 2.01 7.54 11.72
C ILE A 52 2.96 6.51 12.35
N ASN A 53 4.03 6.97 12.97
CA ASN A 53 5.05 6.11 13.60
C ASN A 53 4.44 5.08 14.59
N GLU A 54 3.45 5.48 15.36
CA GLU A 54 2.77 4.64 16.35
C GLU A 54 1.98 3.51 15.66
N TYR A 55 1.32 3.82 14.55
CA TYR A 55 0.66 2.82 13.71
C TYR A 55 1.67 1.80 13.16
N ILE A 56 2.81 2.28 12.67
CA ILE A 56 3.85 1.42 12.10
C ILE A 56 4.42 0.47 13.16
N ARG A 57 4.66 0.96 14.38
CA ARG A 57 5.10 0.13 15.50
C ARG A 57 4.06 -0.94 15.87
N ALA A 58 2.79 -0.55 15.96
CA ALA A 58 1.71 -1.49 16.23
C ALA A 58 1.59 -2.55 15.12
N TYR A 59 1.77 -2.16 13.87
CA TYR A 59 1.78 -3.06 12.72
C TYR A 59 2.91 -4.09 12.80
N LEU A 60 4.13 -3.67 13.16
CA LEU A 60 5.26 -4.58 13.36
C LEU A 60 4.99 -5.61 14.46
N ILE A 61 4.42 -5.18 15.59
CA ILE A 61 4.03 -6.07 16.69
C ILE A 61 2.97 -7.08 16.22
N ALA A 62 2.01 -6.65 15.40
CA ALA A 62 0.98 -7.53 14.86
C ALA A 62 1.54 -8.55 13.86
N LEU A 63 2.60 -8.21 13.13
CA LEU A 63 3.28 -9.14 12.23
C LEU A 63 4.04 -10.24 12.98
N ASP A 64 4.59 -9.95 14.16
CA ASP A 64 5.26 -10.94 15.00
C ASP A 64 4.30 -11.97 15.63
N ALA A 65 2.99 -11.68 15.62
CA ALA A 65 1.98 -12.63 16.08
C ALA A 65 1.84 -13.83 15.11
N PRO A 66 1.39 -15.00 15.58
CA PRO A 66 1.13 -16.15 14.72
C PRO A 66 0.15 -15.81 13.59
N GLN A 67 0.66 -15.78 12.37
CA GLN A 67 -0.13 -15.47 11.18
C GLN A 67 -1.04 -16.66 10.87
N LYS A 68 -2.36 -16.45 10.98
CA LYS A 68 -3.36 -17.43 10.52
C LYS A 68 -3.63 -17.20 9.05
N SER A 69 -3.97 -18.27 8.32
CA SER A 69 -4.48 -18.13 6.96
C SER A 69 -5.73 -17.27 6.99
N HIS A 70 -5.71 -16.16 6.27
CA HIS A 70 -6.89 -15.33 6.08
C HIS A 70 -7.93 -16.12 5.26
N PRO A 71 -9.22 -16.05 5.62
CA PRO A 71 -10.26 -16.55 4.72
C PRO A 71 -10.19 -15.77 3.40
N GLN A 72 -10.62 -16.39 2.30
CA GLN A 72 -10.71 -15.69 1.03
C GLN A 72 -11.72 -14.55 1.16
N PHE A 73 -11.31 -13.34 0.78
CA PHE A 73 -12.15 -12.15 0.80
C PHE A 73 -12.44 -11.72 -0.64
N PRO A 74 -13.53 -12.19 -1.26
CA PRO A 74 -13.86 -11.82 -2.64
C PRO A 74 -14.13 -10.33 -2.82
N GLU A 75 -14.51 -9.62 -1.76
CA GLU A 75 -14.76 -8.18 -1.75
C GLU A 75 -13.49 -7.34 -1.46
N LEU A 76 -12.36 -7.98 -1.12
CA LEU A 76 -11.12 -7.28 -0.82
C LEU A 76 -10.41 -6.87 -2.11
N THR A 77 -10.29 -5.56 -2.34
CA THR A 77 -9.49 -5.02 -3.42
C THR A 77 -8.15 -4.53 -2.89
N ILE A 78 -7.06 -5.04 -3.46
CA ILE A 78 -5.69 -4.60 -3.16
C ILE A 78 -5.13 -3.85 -4.36
N VAL A 79 -4.59 -2.66 -4.11
CA VAL A 79 -3.97 -1.82 -5.14
C VAL A 79 -2.46 -1.72 -4.85
N SER A 80 -1.66 -2.10 -5.84
CA SER A 80 -0.20 -1.98 -5.79
C SER A 80 0.27 -0.96 -6.83
N ASP A 81 1.03 0.05 -6.38
CA ASP A 81 1.57 1.09 -7.25
C ASP A 81 2.97 0.70 -7.74
N LEU A 82 3.07 0.34 -9.02
CA LEU A 82 4.33 -0.05 -9.67
C LEU A 82 4.90 1.04 -10.60
N ARG A 83 4.37 2.27 -10.54
CA ARG A 83 4.80 3.34 -11.47
C ARG A 83 6.29 3.66 -11.35
N ASN A 84 6.88 3.51 -10.16
CA ASN A 84 8.32 3.74 -9.95
C ASN A 84 9.21 2.62 -10.52
N LEU A 85 8.65 1.46 -10.90
CA LEU A 85 9.38 0.41 -11.61
C LEU A 85 9.82 0.89 -13.01
N SER A 86 9.06 1.81 -13.60
CA SER A 86 9.39 2.40 -14.90
C SER A 86 10.69 3.20 -14.90
N SER A 87 11.27 3.56 -13.75
CA SER A 87 12.60 4.18 -13.68
C SER A 87 13.72 3.25 -14.15
N LEU A 88 13.48 1.93 -14.11
CA LEU A 88 14.36 0.90 -14.67
C LEU A 88 14.32 0.83 -16.20
N SER A 89 13.39 1.56 -16.83
CA SER A 89 13.29 1.72 -18.29
C SER A 89 14.55 2.22 -18.99
N LYS A 90 15.44 2.87 -18.24
CA LYS A 90 16.67 3.45 -18.78
C LYS A 90 17.79 2.41 -18.92
N LEU A 91 17.61 1.21 -18.38
CA LEU A 91 18.52 0.09 -18.53
C LEU A 91 18.03 -0.78 -19.69
N TRP A 92 18.61 -0.55 -20.86
CA TRP A 92 18.42 -1.41 -22.02
C TRP A 92 19.11 -2.77 -21.79
N PRO A 93 18.55 -3.91 -22.25
CA PRO A 93 17.23 -4.08 -22.87
C PRO A 93 16.12 -4.36 -21.83
N TRP A 94 14.90 -3.87 -22.11
CA TRP A 94 13.74 -4.11 -21.26
C TRP A 94 13.26 -5.58 -21.33
N PRO A 95 12.78 -6.17 -20.22
CA PRO A 95 11.98 -7.39 -20.29
C PRO A 95 10.59 -7.07 -20.87
N CYS A 96 10.30 -7.57 -22.08
CA CYS A 96 9.10 -7.30 -22.88
C CYS A 96 7.74 -7.77 -22.28
N ASN A 97 7.72 -8.30 -21.05
CA ASN A 97 6.56 -9.06 -20.54
C ASN A 97 5.56 -8.24 -19.71
N LEU A 98 5.77 -6.92 -19.54
CA LEU A 98 4.91 -6.05 -18.72
C LEU A 98 3.98 -5.14 -19.53
N CYS A 99 4.01 -5.20 -20.87
CA CYS A 99 3.21 -4.32 -21.74
C CYS A 99 1.81 -4.84 -22.11
N SER A 100 1.41 -6.04 -21.69
CA SER A 100 0.25 -6.74 -22.26
C SER A 100 -1.07 -6.63 -21.48
N SER A 101 -1.23 -5.71 -20.53
CA SER A 101 -2.42 -5.71 -19.65
C SER A 101 -2.98 -4.33 -19.30
N LEU A 102 -3.00 -3.40 -20.26
CA LEU A 102 -3.83 -2.19 -20.21
C LEU A 102 -4.70 -2.10 -21.45
#